data_AF-A0AAW2ZGP8-F1
#
_entry.id   AF-A0AAW2ZGP8-F1
#
_cell.length_a   1.000
_cell.length_b   1.000
_cell.length_c   1.000
_cell.angle_alpha   90.00
_cell.angle_beta   90.00
_cell.angle_gamma   90.00
#
_symmetry.space_group_name_H-M   'P 1'
#
loop_
_entity.id
_entity.type
_entity.pdbx_description
1 polymer ?
#
loop_
_entity_poly.entity_id
_entity_poly.type
_entity_poly.pdbx_seq_one_letter_code
_entity_poly.pdbx_strand_id
1 'polypeptide(L)'
;MDRRKFTQDEKDAAWEKAATIPGYNPDTHRQDQVGNIMYKHSYGKQTPMGYDIDHSKPLSKGGTYHPNNLNAMQSEQNRCDKNDAYPYPRSEASPVGITRYDDISTTYDKRSSTIKDGSTLLNYDGSIDGRSESVRSGDVLLTKDGMVDKRCSAFKSGRIFEK
;
A
#
# COMPACT_ATOMS: atom_id res chain seq x y z
N MET A 1 -8.54 -6.45 31.21
CA MET A 1 -7.47 -5.49 30.87
C MET A 1 -7.53 -5.28 29.37
N ASP A 2 -7.84 -4.06 28.93
CA ASP A 2 -7.83 -3.71 27.51
C ASP A 2 -6.38 -3.62 27.03
N ARG A 3 -5.94 -4.58 26.23
CA ARG A 3 -4.56 -4.65 25.74
C ARG A 3 -4.42 -3.65 24.59
N ARG A 4 -4.18 -2.39 24.95
CA ARG A 4 -4.11 -1.26 24.00
C ARG A 4 -2.95 -1.32 22.98
N LYS A 5 -2.03 -2.28 23.08
CA LYS A 5 -0.85 -2.36 22.21
C LYS A 5 -0.51 -3.81 21.83
N PHE A 6 -0.20 -4.01 20.55
CA PHE A 6 0.36 -5.25 20.03
C PHE A 6 1.82 -5.43 20.48
N THR A 7 2.19 -6.66 20.79
CA THR A 7 3.58 -7.09 21.04
C THR A 7 4.38 -7.11 19.75
N GLN A 8 5.71 -7.22 19.87
CA GLN A 8 6.59 -7.32 18.71
C GLN A 8 6.29 -8.59 17.90
N ASP A 9 6.16 -9.74 18.57
CA ASP A 9 5.84 -11.02 17.92
C ASP A 9 4.50 -10.97 17.14
N GLU A 10 3.49 -10.28 17.66
CA GLU A 10 2.21 -10.09 16.94
C GLU A 10 2.35 -9.22 15.70
N LYS A 11 3.15 -8.15 15.78
CA LYS A 11 3.43 -7.28 14.64
C LYS A 11 4.23 -8.03 13.58
N ASP A 12 5.24 -8.78 14.00
CA ASP A 12 6.09 -9.56 13.10
C ASP A 12 5.28 -10.69 12.44
N ALA A 13 4.43 -11.40 13.19
CA ALA A 13 3.56 -12.42 12.62
C ALA A 13 2.57 -11.83 11.61
N ALA A 14 1.99 -10.66 11.89
CA ALA A 14 1.10 -9.98 10.96
C ALA A 14 1.84 -9.46 9.71
N TRP A 15 3.08 -9.00 9.85
CA TRP A 15 3.94 -8.60 8.74
C TRP A 15 4.31 -9.80 7.86
N GLU A 16 4.75 -10.90 8.47
CA GLU A 16 5.14 -12.12 7.76
C GLU A 16 3.98 -12.78 7.01
N LYS A 17 2.75 -12.54 7.46
CA LYS A 17 1.52 -12.97 6.77
C LYS A 17 1.21 -12.13 5.52
N ALA A 18 1.71 -10.89 5.44
CA ALA A 18 1.49 -10.02 4.29
C ALA A 18 2.23 -10.53 3.05
N ALA A 19 1.69 -10.25 1.86
CA ALA A 19 2.21 -10.78 0.60
C ALA A 19 3.52 -10.12 0.19
N THR A 20 4.41 -10.87 -0.47
CA THR A 20 5.64 -10.33 -1.05
C THR A 20 5.38 -9.68 -2.41
N ILE A 21 6.17 -8.68 -2.78
CA ILE A 21 6.02 -7.94 -4.05
C ILE A 21 7.21 -8.23 -4.97
N PRO A 22 6.99 -8.59 -6.24
CA PRO A 22 8.06 -8.74 -7.22
C PRO A 22 8.96 -7.49 -7.32
N GLY A 23 10.28 -7.69 -7.35
CA GLY A 23 11.25 -6.59 -7.44
C GLY A 23 11.57 -5.87 -6.12
N TYR A 24 10.89 -6.21 -5.02
CA TYR A 24 11.15 -5.64 -3.68
C TYR A 24 11.79 -6.66 -2.73
N ASN A 25 12.50 -6.13 -1.73
CA ASN A 25 12.97 -6.95 -0.61
C ASN A 25 11.82 -7.19 0.40
N PRO A 26 11.41 -8.45 0.64
CA PRO A 26 10.29 -8.81 1.51
C PRO A 26 10.49 -8.46 3.00
N ASP A 27 11.73 -8.22 3.43
CA ASP A 27 12.05 -7.77 4.80
C ASP A 27 11.74 -6.28 5.00
N THR A 28 11.55 -5.55 3.90
CA THR A 28 11.35 -4.09 3.93
C THR A 28 10.00 -3.68 3.38
N HIS A 29 9.52 -4.35 2.33
CA HIS A 29 8.28 -4.01 1.65
C HIS A 29 7.42 -5.24 1.47
N ARG A 30 6.13 -5.10 1.79
CA ARG A 30 5.11 -6.13 1.60
C ARG A 30 3.78 -5.50 1.22
N GLN A 31 2.86 -6.32 0.76
CA GLN A 31 1.55 -5.91 0.29
C GLN A 31 0.45 -6.42 1.23
N ASP A 32 -0.48 -5.55 1.59
CA ASP A 32 -1.65 -5.93 2.39
C ASP A 32 -2.66 -6.74 1.56
N GLN A 33 -3.77 -7.15 2.19
CA GLN A 33 -4.78 -8.03 1.55
C GLN A 33 -5.53 -7.36 0.38
N VAL A 34 -5.49 -6.04 0.29
CA VAL A 34 -6.22 -5.23 -0.71
C VAL A 34 -5.29 -4.64 -1.77
N GLY A 35 -3.99 -4.90 -1.66
CA GLY A 35 -3.00 -4.60 -2.69
C GLY A 35 -2.15 -3.37 -2.42
N ASN A 36 -2.26 -2.73 -1.25
CA ASN A 36 -1.42 -1.57 -0.93
C ASN A 36 -0.06 -2.01 -0.44
N ILE A 37 0.97 -1.23 -0.77
CA ILE A 37 2.34 -1.49 -0.35
C ILE A 37 2.57 -0.86 1.02
N MET A 38 3.23 -1.62 1.89
CA MET A 38 3.62 -1.24 3.22
C MET A 38 5.14 -1.27 3.33
N TYR A 39 5.69 -0.32 4.09
CA TYR A 39 7.11 -0.29 4.44
C TYR A 39 7.28 -0.62 5.91
N LYS A 40 8.11 -1.62 6.23
CA LYS A 40 8.25 -2.20 7.58
C LYS A 40 8.56 -1.14 8.65
N HIS A 41 9.44 -0.18 8.32
CA HIS A 41 9.83 0.89 9.25
C HIS A 41 8.84 2.07 9.30
N SER A 42 7.71 1.98 8.60
CA SER A 42 6.61 2.93 8.65
C SER A 42 5.40 2.44 9.45
N TYR A 43 5.59 1.43 10.30
CA TYR A 43 4.58 1.02 11.28
C TYR A 43 4.08 2.20 12.13
N GLY A 44 2.77 2.41 12.18
CA GLY A 44 2.12 3.47 12.95
C GLY A 44 2.30 4.89 12.40
N LYS A 45 2.87 5.05 11.20
CA LYS A 45 3.10 6.35 10.56
C LYS A 45 2.04 6.67 9.51
N GLN A 46 1.69 7.93 9.38
CA GLN A 46 0.80 8.43 8.32
C GLN A 46 1.62 8.79 7.08
N THR A 47 2.14 7.76 6.42
CA THR A 47 2.88 7.88 5.15
C THR A 47 2.16 7.08 4.06
N PRO A 48 2.41 7.32 2.76
CA PRO A 48 1.78 6.55 1.68
C PRO A 48 1.91 5.02 1.85
N MET A 49 3.04 4.55 2.40
CA MET A 49 3.28 3.13 2.71
C MET A 49 3.25 2.82 4.23
N GLY A 50 2.62 3.69 5.01
CA GLY A 50 2.45 3.49 6.45
C GLY A 50 1.38 2.45 6.72
N TYR A 51 1.57 1.65 7.77
CA TYR A 51 0.64 0.57 8.10
C TYR A 51 0.42 0.43 9.59
N ASP A 52 -0.73 -0.12 9.94
CA ASP A 52 -1.12 -0.49 11.29
C ASP A 52 -1.46 -1.99 11.34
N ILE A 53 -1.52 -2.55 12.55
CA ILE A 53 -2.08 -3.90 12.72
C ILE A 53 -3.57 -3.76 12.97
N ASP A 54 -4.33 -4.55 12.23
CA ASP A 54 -5.78 -4.63 12.32
C ASP A 54 -6.25 -6.04 12.68
N HIS A 55 -7.40 -6.11 13.36
CA HIS A 55 -8.06 -7.37 13.66
C HIS A 55 -9.02 -7.73 12.53
N SER A 56 -8.83 -8.89 11.89
CA SER A 56 -9.79 -9.38 10.90
C SER A 56 -11.20 -9.44 11.49
N LYS A 57 -11.36 -10.10 12.65
CA LYS A 57 -12.59 -10.10 13.44
C LYS A 57 -12.45 -9.13 14.61
N PRO A 58 -13.32 -8.11 14.76
CA PRO A 58 -13.26 -7.15 15.86
C PRO A 58 -13.37 -7.82 17.25
N LEU A 59 -12.68 -7.25 18.25
CA LEU A 59 -12.75 -7.73 19.63
C LEU A 59 -14.18 -7.71 20.19
N SER A 60 -14.96 -6.68 19.85
CA SER A 60 -16.38 -6.54 20.24
C SER A 60 -17.26 -7.70 19.75
N LYS A 61 -16.84 -8.40 18.69
CA LYS A 61 -17.53 -9.57 18.11
C LYS A 61 -16.86 -10.89 18.53
N GLY A 62 -15.96 -10.88 19.50
CA GLY A 62 -15.21 -12.06 19.95
C GLY A 62 -14.03 -12.42 19.05
N GLY A 63 -13.36 -11.42 18.48
CA GLY A 63 -12.02 -11.57 17.91
C GLY A 63 -10.95 -11.74 18.99
N THR A 64 -9.77 -12.19 18.59
CA THR A 64 -8.62 -12.41 19.51
C THR A 64 -7.35 -11.79 18.94
N TYR A 65 -6.32 -11.67 19.78
CA TYR A 65 -4.97 -11.25 19.36
C TYR A 65 -4.15 -12.41 18.76
N HIS A 66 -4.79 -13.53 18.41
CA HIS A 66 -4.10 -14.65 17.79
C HIS A 66 -3.58 -14.23 16.39
N PRO A 67 -2.36 -14.59 15.98
CA PRO A 67 -1.77 -14.18 14.69
C PRO A 67 -2.69 -14.37 13.46
N ASN A 68 -3.48 -15.45 13.43
CA ASN A 68 -4.45 -15.70 12.36
C ASN A 68 -5.53 -14.62 12.23
N ASN A 69 -5.88 -13.94 13.32
CA ASN A 69 -6.85 -12.85 13.37
C ASN A 69 -6.21 -11.46 13.23
N LEU A 70 -4.88 -11.38 13.06
CA LEU A 70 -4.16 -10.13 12.87
C LEU A 70 -3.70 -10.00 11.42
N ASN A 71 -3.79 -8.78 10.90
CA ASN A 71 -3.31 -8.41 9.56
C ASN A 71 -2.52 -7.10 9.65
N ALA A 72 -1.44 -6.99 8.88
CA ALA A 72 -0.85 -5.69 8.57
C ALA A 72 -1.68 -5.04 7.45
N MET A 73 -2.15 -3.82 7.67
CA MET A 73 -2.99 -3.07 6.72
C MET A 73 -2.55 -1.62 6.63
N GLN A 74 -2.53 -1.08 5.40
CA GLN A 74 -2.13 0.30 5.17
C GLN A 74 -3.04 1.29 5.94
N SER A 75 -2.44 2.28 6.60
CA SER A 75 -3.09 3.10 7.64
C SER A 75 -4.17 4.04 7.13
N GLU A 76 -4.12 4.45 5.86
CA GLU A 76 -5.11 5.33 5.24
C GLU A 76 -6.44 4.59 5.05
N GLN A 77 -6.40 3.37 4.52
CA GLN A 77 -7.59 2.52 4.43
C GLN A 77 -8.10 2.08 5.81
N ASN A 78 -7.19 1.73 6.72
CA ASN A 78 -7.56 1.37 8.09
C ASN A 78 -8.23 2.51 8.89
N ARG A 79 -8.16 3.76 8.42
CA ARG A 79 -8.86 4.89 9.05
C ARG A 79 -10.18 5.25 8.37
N CYS A 80 -10.29 5.07 7.06
CA CYS A 80 -11.53 5.30 6.32
C CYS A 80 -12.58 4.20 6.58
N ASP A 81 -12.17 2.95 6.81
CA ASP A 81 -13.07 1.80 6.90
C ASP A 81 -13.45 1.39 8.35
N LYS A 82 -13.24 2.26 9.35
CA LYS A 82 -13.51 1.98 10.79
C LYS A 82 -15.00 1.89 11.19
N ASN A 83 -15.85 1.29 10.36
CA ASN A 83 -17.29 1.14 10.60
C ASN A 83 -17.70 -0.26 11.09
N ASP A 84 -16.83 -0.99 11.79
CA ASP A 84 -17.12 -2.34 12.34
C ASP A 84 -17.64 -3.37 11.30
N ALA A 85 -17.43 -3.09 10.01
CA ALA A 85 -17.87 -3.91 8.90
C ALA A 85 -17.05 -5.19 8.84
N TYR A 86 -17.70 -6.33 9.11
CA TYR A 86 -17.10 -7.66 9.07
C TYR A 86 -18.07 -8.66 8.42
N PRO A 87 -17.64 -9.52 7.48
CA PRO A 87 -16.29 -9.59 6.90
C PRO A 87 -15.96 -8.33 6.08
N TYR A 88 -14.67 -7.99 5.96
CA TYR A 88 -14.25 -6.99 4.99
C TYR A 88 -14.82 -7.40 3.63
N PRO A 89 -15.65 -6.57 2.98
CA PRO A 89 -16.05 -6.86 1.61
C PRO A 89 -14.76 -7.03 0.82
N ARG A 90 -14.65 -8.13 0.07
CA ARG A 90 -13.58 -8.29 -0.92
C ARG A 90 -13.72 -7.07 -1.82
N SER A 91 -12.83 -6.10 -1.66
CA SER A 91 -12.91 -4.87 -2.43
C SER A 91 -12.66 -5.28 -3.88
N GLU A 92 -13.75 -5.34 -4.65
CA GLU A 92 -13.72 -4.94 -6.05
C GLU A 92 -12.94 -3.63 -6.02
N ALA A 93 -11.67 -3.71 -6.43
CA ALA A 93 -10.67 -2.67 -6.30
C ALA A 93 -11.34 -1.32 -6.53
N SER A 94 -11.29 -0.40 -5.55
CA SER A 94 -11.91 0.92 -5.70
C SER A 94 -11.57 1.42 -7.10
N PRO A 95 -12.56 1.48 -8.01
CA PRO A 95 -12.28 1.91 -9.33
C PRO A 95 -11.87 3.36 -9.16
N VAL A 96 -10.70 3.68 -9.72
CA VAL A 96 -10.41 5.04 -10.19
C VAL A 96 -9.94 5.99 -9.08
N GLY A 97 -8.70 5.77 -8.62
CA GLY A 97 -7.78 6.88 -8.31
C GLY A 97 -7.32 7.60 -9.59
N ILE A 98 -8.24 7.88 -10.52
CA ILE A 98 -7.94 8.76 -11.65
C ILE A 98 -8.13 10.16 -11.09
N THR A 99 -7.04 10.77 -10.66
CA THR A 99 -6.85 12.18 -10.98
C THR A 99 -7.05 12.25 -12.50
N ARG A 100 -8.05 13.02 -12.96
CA ARG A 100 -8.24 13.27 -14.39
C ARG A 100 -6.87 13.51 -15.00
N TYR A 101 -6.54 12.90 -16.14
CA TYR A 101 -5.23 13.02 -16.81
C TYR A 101 -4.66 14.46 -16.81
N ASP A 102 -5.55 15.45 -16.76
CA ASP A 102 -5.27 16.87 -16.70
C ASP A 102 -4.54 17.35 -15.43
N ASP A 103 -4.73 16.70 -14.27
CA ASP A 103 -4.13 17.10 -12.97
C ASP A 103 -2.78 16.41 -12.65
N ILE A 104 -2.39 15.39 -13.43
CA ILE A 104 -1.16 14.59 -13.25
C ILE A 104 0.13 15.42 -13.47
N SER A 105 -0.02 16.66 -13.92
CA SER A 105 1.09 17.53 -14.28
C SER A 105 1.86 18.12 -13.10
N THR A 106 1.49 17.91 -11.85
CA THR A 106 2.22 18.54 -10.72
C THR A 106 3.52 17.80 -10.38
N THR A 107 3.51 16.47 -10.42
CA THR A 107 4.66 15.64 -10.01
C THR A 107 5.36 14.95 -11.20
N TYR A 108 4.60 14.48 -12.18
CA TYR A 108 5.12 13.71 -13.31
C TYR A 108 4.91 14.43 -14.65
N ASP A 109 5.82 14.17 -15.60
CA ASP A 109 5.69 14.66 -16.97
C ASP A 109 4.53 13.96 -17.67
N LYS A 110 3.75 14.72 -18.45
CA LYS A 110 2.64 14.22 -19.27
C LYS A 110 3.09 13.24 -20.37
N ARG A 111 4.38 13.19 -20.68
CA ARG A 111 4.99 12.24 -21.62
C ARG A 111 5.22 10.85 -21.03
N SER A 112 5.05 10.67 -19.71
CA SER A 112 5.19 9.37 -19.05
C SER A 112 4.19 8.37 -19.61
N SER A 113 4.69 7.41 -20.40
CA SER A 113 3.87 6.42 -21.10
C SER A 113 3.09 5.49 -20.19
N THR A 114 3.68 5.00 -19.08
CA THR A 114 3.00 4.10 -18.14
C THR A 114 1.89 4.81 -17.35
N ILE A 115 2.02 6.11 -17.18
CA ILE A 115 0.95 6.94 -16.63
C ILE A 115 -0.14 7.12 -17.69
N LYS A 116 0.22 7.42 -18.94
CA LYS A 116 -0.69 7.63 -20.08
C LYS A 116 -1.52 6.39 -20.47
N ASP A 117 -0.98 5.20 -20.28
CA ASP A 117 -1.68 3.94 -20.58
C ASP A 117 -2.46 3.39 -19.37
N GLY A 118 -2.33 4.03 -18.20
CA GLY A 118 -3.01 3.65 -16.96
C GLY A 118 -2.35 2.49 -16.20
N SER A 119 -1.16 2.02 -16.62
CA SER A 119 -0.41 0.97 -15.89
C SER A 119 0.25 1.48 -14.60
N THR A 120 0.50 2.78 -14.50
CA THR A 120 0.88 3.50 -13.27
C THR A 120 -0.27 4.39 -12.82
N LEU A 121 -0.83 4.09 -11.66
CA LEU A 121 -1.88 4.86 -10.99
C LEU A 121 -1.25 5.80 -9.97
N LEU A 122 -1.90 6.94 -9.74
CA LEU A 122 -1.44 7.95 -8.78
C LEU A 122 -2.47 8.14 -7.66
N ASN A 123 -1.97 8.33 -6.45
CA ASN A 123 -2.76 8.80 -5.33
C ASN A 123 -3.08 10.29 -5.49
N TYR A 124 -4.02 10.81 -4.70
CA TYR A 124 -4.43 12.22 -4.74
C TYR A 124 -3.28 13.19 -4.40
N ASP A 125 -2.33 12.74 -3.59
CA ASP A 125 -1.13 13.50 -3.22
C ASP A 125 -0.02 13.47 -4.30
N GLY A 126 -0.24 12.77 -5.41
CA GLY A 126 0.71 12.61 -6.51
C GLY A 126 1.76 11.52 -6.30
N SER A 127 1.73 10.76 -5.19
CA SER A 127 2.52 9.54 -5.05
C SER A 127 1.97 8.40 -5.93
N ILE A 128 2.75 7.35 -6.16
CA ILE A 128 2.27 6.20 -6.95
C ILE A 128 1.43 5.29 -6.06
N ASP A 129 0.25 4.91 -6.56
CA ASP A 129 -0.59 3.91 -5.92
C ASP A 129 0.10 2.53 -6.02
N GLY A 130 0.33 1.89 -4.88
CA GLY A 130 1.01 0.60 -4.81
C GLY A 130 0.27 -0.55 -5.52
N ARG A 131 -1.01 -0.37 -5.86
CA ARG A 131 -1.82 -1.33 -6.63
C ARG A 131 -1.58 -1.26 -8.14
N SER A 132 -0.85 -0.23 -8.60
CA SER A 132 -0.47 -0.05 -10.00
C SER A 132 0.13 -1.32 -10.60
N GLU A 133 -0.27 -1.68 -11.82
CA GLU A 133 0.25 -2.90 -12.44
C GLU A 133 1.74 -2.84 -12.72
N SER A 134 2.23 -1.68 -13.14
CA SER A 134 3.66 -1.41 -13.28
C SER A 134 4.43 -1.62 -11.96
N VAL A 135 3.81 -1.40 -10.80
CA VAL A 135 4.44 -1.65 -9.51
C VAL A 135 4.40 -3.14 -9.15
N ARG A 136 3.25 -3.80 -9.37
CA ARG A 136 3.08 -5.24 -9.08
C ARG A 136 3.95 -6.14 -9.94
N SER A 137 4.19 -5.74 -11.18
CA SER A 137 5.11 -6.41 -12.11
C SER A 137 6.59 -6.15 -11.80
N GLY A 138 6.89 -5.22 -10.87
CA GLY A 138 8.25 -4.82 -10.51
C GLY A 138 8.91 -3.87 -11.51
N ASP A 139 8.15 -3.36 -12.47
CA ASP A 139 8.65 -2.45 -13.50
C ASP A 139 8.86 -1.02 -12.97
N VAL A 140 8.00 -0.60 -12.04
CA VAL A 140 8.15 0.58 -11.21
C VAL A 140 8.46 0.14 -9.78
N LEU A 141 9.54 0.69 -9.24
CA LEU A 141 9.91 0.52 -7.84
C LEU A 141 9.64 1.83 -7.10
N LEU A 142 9.27 1.73 -5.83
CA LEU A 142 8.98 2.86 -4.95
C LEU A 142 10.06 2.98 -3.88
N THR A 143 10.38 4.23 -3.56
CA THR A 143 11.18 4.61 -2.39
C THR A 143 10.36 4.43 -1.12
N LYS A 144 11.00 4.45 0.06
CA LYS A 144 10.36 4.36 1.39
C LYS A 144 9.23 5.38 1.63
N ASP A 145 9.21 6.48 0.87
CA ASP A 145 8.23 7.57 1.00
C ASP A 145 7.09 7.45 -0.04
N GLY A 146 7.07 6.38 -0.86
CA GLY A 146 6.01 6.12 -1.85
C GLY A 146 6.22 6.77 -3.22
N MET A 147 7.35 7.44 -3.42
CA MET A 147 7.74 8.06 -4.71
C MET A 147 8.51 7.08 -5.60
N VAL A 148 8.63 7.37 -6.90
CA VAL A 148 9.43 6.56 -7.84
C VAL A 148 10.87 6.41 -7.37
N ASP A 149 11.34 5.17 -7.32
CA ASP A 149 12.76 4.87 -7.28
C ASP A 149 13.33 4.98 -8.69
N LYS A 150 14.18 5.98 -8.91
CA LYS A 150 14.82 6.28 -10.21
C LYS A 150 15.69 5.14 -10.75
N ARG A 151 15.93 4.09 -9.95
CA ARG A 151 16.66 2.89 -10.38
C ARG A 151 15.77 1.86 -11.05
N CYS A 152 14.45 2.02 -11.00
CA CYS A 152 13.49 1.11 -11.65
C CYS A 152 13.63 1.11 -13.18
N SER A 153 13.16 0.04 -13.82
CA SER A 153 13.24 -0.12 -15.27
C SER A 153 12.40 0.93 -16.00
N ALA A 154 11.21 1.25 -15.51
CA ALA A 154 10.37 2.29 -16.11
C ALA A 154 11.08 3.65 -16.19
N PHE A 155 11.79 4.06 -15.13
CA PHE A 155 12.52 5.34 -15.12
C PHE A 155 13.74 5.29 -16.04
N LYS A 156 14.55 4.22 -15.96
CA LYS A 156 15.75 4.05 -16.80
C LYS A 156 15.44 3.97 -18.29
N SER A 157 14.29 3.39 -18.64
CA SER A 157 13.83 3.27 -20.04
C SER A 157 13.10 4.52 -20.56
N GLY A 158 12.98 5.58 -19.75
CA GLY A 158 12.29 6.80 -20.15
C GLY A 158 10.78 6.62 -20.35
N ARG A 159 10.17 5.68 -19.62
CA ARG A 159 8.72 5.48 -19.66
C ARG A 159 7.98 6.25 -18.57
N ILE A 160 8.69 6.69 -17.52
CA ILE A 160 8.20 7.60 -16.49
C ILE A 160 9.24 8.69 -16.24
N PHE A 161 8.78 9.93 -16.13
CA PHE A 161 9.62 11.09 -15.84
C PHE A 161 9.00 11.93 -14.72
N GLU A 162 9.78 12.20 -13.68
CA GLU A 162 9.45 13.26 -12.72
C GLU A 162 9.74 14.62 -13.35
N LYS A 163 8.99 15.65 -12.92
CA LYS A 163 9.24 17.03 -13.32
C LYS A 163 10.42 17.67 -12.61
#